data_AF-A0A4Q5QU66-F1
#
_entry.id   AF-A0A4Q5QU66-F1
#
_cell.length_a   1.000
_cell.length_b   1.000
_cell.length_c   1.000
_cell.angle_alpha   90.00
_cell.angle_beta   90.00
_cell.angle_gamma   90.00
#
_symmetry.space_group_name_H-M   'P 1'
#
loop_
_entity.id
_entity.type
_entity.pdbx_description
1 polymer ?
#
loop_
_entity_poly.entity_id
_entity_poly.type
_entity_poly.pdbx_seq_one_letter_code
_entity_poly.pdbx_strand_id
1 'polypeptide(L)'
;MDYRYSGNRLMKVTDATQSAEGFNDDNAADPGDSNDDFRYDDNGNLTRDDNKNISAITYNHLNLPVTITFGNGNMITYVYDATGQKLRKTVTENTTTTITDYLAGFQYIGGILQFFPTSEGHVQNTVVNGVSTYNYVFTFKDNIGNKRLSYGMDPSENVLKIMEDNAYYPFGMRHTGYNWTYRTYQNYLNDITIKTPTSYGGDGIYLYKYNGKEYQQELNLNLYDYGARNYDPAIGRFMNVDALAEKSRRYSPYAYAMNNPAYFIDPDGMQTVAGSGNDSHGREKYDKFGLYVPERDRGSIDIAGEIEDFLNKKSEDKGDSNKGTPPDEVNVNTKTKEVTIQK
;
A
#
# COMPACT_ATOMS: atom_id res chain seq x y z
N MET A 1 -15.05 10.13 18.84
CA MET A 1 -14.76 8.69 18.70
C MET A 1 -14.16 8.15 19.98
N ASP A 2 -14.76 7.08 20.51
CA ASP A 2 -14.28 6.33 21.66
C ASP A 2 -13.94 4.89 21.25
N TYR A 3 -12.88 4.33 21.81
CA TYR A 3 -12.35 3.02 21.43
C TYR A 3 -12.35 2.05 22.62
N ARG A 4 -12.92 0.86 22.44
CA ARG A 4 -12.91 -0.23 23.44
C ARG A 4 -12.02 -1.38 22.99
N TYR A 5 -11.20 -1.89 23.90
CA TYR A 5 -10.25 -2.97 23.62
C TYR A 5 -10.35 -4.13 24.61
N SER A 6 -10.01 -5.33 24.13
CA SER A 6 -9.70 -6.51 24.96
C SER A 6 -8.27 -6.94 24.66
N GLY A 7 -7.34 -6.54 25.53
CA GLY A 7 -5.90 -6.62 25.23
C GLY A 7 -5.56 -5.73 24.02
N ASN A 8 -4.98 -6.31 22.98
CA ASN A 8 -4.65 -5.60 21.73
C ASN A 8 -5.77 -5.62 20.68
N ARG A 9 -6.86 -6.36 20.92
CA ARG A 9 -7.99 -6.50 19.98
C ARG A 9 -8.97 -5.36 20.15
N LEU A 10 -9.30 -4.68 19.05
CA LEU A 10 -10.31 -3.63 19.03
C LEU A 10 -11.68 -4.28 19.06
N MET A 11 -12.54 -3.89 20.00
CA MET A 11 -13.83 -4.55 20.23
C MET A 11 -15.02 -3.67 19.82
N LYS A 12 -14.90 -2.35 19.95
CA LYS A 12 -15.92 -1.37 19.57
C LYS A 12 -15.27 -0.02 19.25
N VAL A 13 -15.81 0.70 18.28
CA VAL A 13 -15.51 2.11 18.04
C VAL A 13 -16.83 2.85 18.00
N THR A 14 -17.01 3.83 18.88
CA THR A 14 -18.23 4.63 18.91
C THR A 14 -17.96 6.01 18.36
N ASP A 15 -18.74 6.45 17.38
CA ASP A 15 -18.71 7.83 16.91
C ASP A 15 -20.07 8.54 17.06
N ALA A 16 -20.16 9.42 18.06
CA ALA A 16 -21.36 10.18 18.35
C ALA A 16 -21.74 11.19 17.25
N THR A 17 -20.85 11.46 16.27
CA THR A 17 -21.14 12.40 15.18
C THR A 17 -22.11 11.86 14.15
N GLN A 18 -22.24 10.52 14.02
CA GLN A 18 -23.02 9.84 12.97
C GLN A 18 -22.64 10.28 11.54
N SER A 19 -21.44 10.81 11.35
CA SER A 19 -20.94 11.21 10.04
C SER A 19 -20.48 9.98 9.27
N ALA A 20 -21.03 9.79 8.07
CA ALA A 20 -20.51 8.80 7.12
C ALA A 20 -19.15 9.22 6.52
N GLU A 21 -18.71 10.46 6.74
CA GLU A 21 -17.39 10.94 6.34
C GLU A 21 -16.36 10.51 7.39
N GLY A 22 -15.75 9.34 7.20
CA GLY A 22 -14.80 8.80 8.17
C GLY A 22 -15.00 7.32 8.46
N PHE A 23 -14.86 6.99 9.74
CA PHE A 23 -15.35 5.72 10.28
C PHE A 23 -16.87 5.77 10.35
N ASN A 24 -17.53 4.86 9.62
CA ASN A 24 -18.98 4.76 9.60
C ASN A 24 -19.44 3.77 10.67
N ASP A 25 -19.80 4.29 11.84
CA ASP A 25 -20.34 3.52 12.97
C ASP A 25 -21.76 3.03 12.63
N ASP A 26 -22.02 1.73 12.70
CA ASP A 26 -23.36 1.15 12.43
C ASP A 26 -24.41 1.57 13.47
N ASN A 27 -23.94 2.05 14.63
CA ASN A 27 -24.72 2.57 15.74
C ASN A 27 -25.63 3.77 15.39
N ALA A 28 -25.53 4.36 14.18
CA ALA A 28 -26.53 5.30 13.67
C ALA A 28 -27.96 4.71 13.70
N ALA A 29 -28.12 3.38 13.70
CA ALA A 29 -29.40 2.69 13.77
C ALA A 29 -29.83 2.23 15.19
N ASP A 30 -28.93 2.18 16.18
CA ASP A 30 -29.26 1.68 17.54
C ASP A 30 -28.41 2.33 18.67
N PRO A 31 -28.67 3.60 19.05
CA PRO A 31 -27.86 4.39 19.99
C PRO A 31 -27.71 3.83 21.42
N GLY A 32 -28.29 2.64 21.70
CA GLY A 32 -28.11 1.87 22.94
C GLY A 32 -27.23 0.63 22.79
N ASP A 33 -26.62 0.41 21.61
CA ASP A 33 -25.85 -0.80 21.36
C ASP A 33 -24.57 -0.86 22.22
N SER A 34 -24.58 -1.80 23.16
CA SER A 34 -23.45 -2.10 24.04
C SER A 34 -22.59 -3.26 23.54
N ASN A 35 -22.99 -3.89 22.43
CA ASN A 35 -22.32 -5.06 21.89
C ASN A 35 -20.95 -4.71 21.29
N ASP A 36 -20.11 -5.73 21.15
CA ASP A 36 -18.87 -5.62 20.39
C ASP A 36 -19.16 -5.77 18.89
N ASP A 37 -18.74 -4.78 18.10
CA ASP A 37 -18.90 -4.78 16.63
C ASP A 37 -17.85 -5.68 15.97
N PHE A 38 -16.67 -5.77 16.60
CA PHE A 38 -15.52 -6.51 16.11
C PHE A 38 -15.36 -7.86 16.82
N ARG A 39 -15.13 -8.93 16.07
CA ARG A 39 -14.82 -10.27 16.62
C ARG A 39 -13.56 -10.83 15.99
N TYR A 40 -12.91 -11.75 16.69
CA TYR A 40 -11.66 -12.36 16.24
C TYR A 40 -11.68 -13.86 16.46
N ASP A 41 -10.91 -14.59 15.65
CA ASP A 41 -10.57 -15.98 15.92
C ASP A 41 -9.47 -16.10 17.01
N ASP A 42 -9.10 -17.34 17.33
CA ASP A 42 -8.08 -17.66 18.32
C ASP A 42 -6.66 -17.23 17.90
N ASN A 43 -6.42 -17.08 16.59
CA ASN A 43 -5.17 -16.55 16.04
C ASN A 43 -5.12 -15.01 16.04
N GLY A 44 -6.22 -14.36 16.44
CA GLY A 44 -6.33 -12.90 16.47
C GLY A 44 -6.66 -12.28 15.11
N ASN A 45 -7.19 -13.04 14.16
CA ASN A 45 -7.69 -12.54 12.89
C ASN A 45 -9.11 -12.01 13.05
N LEU A 46 -9.43 -10.87 12.44
CA LEU A 46 -10.79 -10.31 12.46
C LEU A 46 -11.78 -11.26 11.77
N THR A 47 -12.84 -11.68 12.45
CA THR A 47 -13.86 -12.58 11.87
C THR A 47 -15.19 -11.89 11.59
N ARG A 48 -15.44 -10.72 12.18
CA ARG A 48 -16.69 -9.96 12.03
C ARG A 48 -16.43 -8.48 12.29
N ASP A 49 -17.10 -7.62 11.53
CA ASP A 49 -17.11 -6.16 11.70
C ASP A 49 -18.46 -5.60 11.27
N ASP A 50 -19.28 -5.24 12.25
CA ASP A 50 -20.67 -4.80 12.01
C ASP A 50 -20.74 -3.44 11.31
N ASN A 51 -19.76 -2.57 11.56
CA ASN A 51 -19.63 -1.25 10.92
C ASN A 51 -19.53 -1.35 9.40
N LYS A 52 -18.97 -2.45 8.90
CA LYS A 52 -18.84 -2.76 7.46
C LYS A 52 -19.82 -3.83 6.99
N ASN A 53 -20.77 -4.22 7.83
CA ASN A 53 -21.71 -5.31 7.59
C ASN A 53 -21.01 -6.65 7.25
N ILE A 54 -19.80 -6.87 7.77
CA ILE A 54 -19.05 -8.11 7.58
C ILE A 54 -19.55 -9.12 8.63
N SER A 55 -20.22 -10.17 8.17
CA SER A 55 -20.80 -11.21 9.04
C SER A 55 -19.85 -12.35 9.34
N ALA A 56 -18.91 -12.65 8.43
CA ALA A 56 -17.90 -13.67 8.60
C ALA A 56 -16.65 -13.41 7.73
N ILE A 57 -15.47 -13.72 8.26
CA ILE A 57 -14.24 -13.86 7.48
C ILE A 57 -13.63 -15.24 7.76
N THR A 58 -13.27 -15.96 6.71
CA THR A 58 -12.48 -17.20 6.79
C THR A 58 -11.07 -16.95 6.30
N TYR A 59 -10.11 -17.70 6.84
CA TYR A 59 -8.68 -17.48 6.63
C TYR A 59 -7.97 -18.74 6.16
N ASN A 60 -6.88 -18.56 5.42
CA ASN A 60 -5.94 -19.65 5.12
C ASN A 60 -4.90 -19.81 6.25
N HIS A 61 -3.97 -20.76 6.07
CA HIS A 61 -2.89 -21.04 7.03
C HIS A 61 -1.84 -19.92 7.18
N LEU A 62 -1.88 -18.90 6.31
CA LEU A 62 -1.06 -17.70 6.38
C LEU A 62 -1.80 -16.53 7.04
N ASN A 63 -2.99 -16.76 7.60
CA ASN A 63 -3.88 -15.72 8.13
C ASN A 63 -4.32 -14.67 7.10
N LEU A 64 -4.35 -15.04 5.81
CA LEU A 64 -4.91 -14.20 4.74
C LEU A 64 -6.41 -14.53 4.50
N PRO A 65 -7.28 -13.52 4.32
CA PRO A 65 -8.72 -13.75 4.10
C PRO A 65 -8.98 -14.58 2.84
N VAL A 66 -9.72 -15.68 2.95
CA VAL A 66 -10.15 -16.51 1.81
C VAL A 66 -11.56 -16.14 1.36
N THR A 67 -12.45 -15.86 2.32
CA THR A 67 -13.82 -15.43 2.04
C THR A 67 -14.24 -14.40 3.07
N ILE A 68 -14.73 -13.26 2.60
CA ILE A 68 -15.43 -12.25 3.39
C ILE A 68 -16.90 -12.33 2.99
N THR A 69 -17.78 -12.61 3.96
CA THR A 69 -19.23 -12.66 3.78
C THR A 69 -19.86 -11.45 4.46
N PHE A 70 -20.80 -10.81 3.76
CA PHE A 70 -21.53 -9.66 4.26
C PHE A 70 -22.92 -10.09 4.75
N GLY A 71 -23.53 -9.33 5.65
CA GLY A 71 -24.84 -9.64 6.23
C GLY A 71 -25.99 -9.72 5.22
N ASN A 72 -25.82 -9.11 4.04
CA ASN A 72 -26.78 -9.17 2.93
C ASN A 72 -26.56 -10.36 1.97
N GLY A 73 -25.60 -11.25 2.25
CA GLY A 73 -25.28 -12.40 1.41
C GLY A 73 -24.27 -12.13 0.29
N ASN A 74 -23.85 -10.87 0.09
CA ASN A 74 -22.73 -10.56 -0.79
C ASN A 74 -21.43 -11.15 -0.23
N MET A 75 -20.45 -11.39 -1.09
CA MET A 75 -19.18 -11.96 -0.67
C MET A 75 -18.01 -11.53 -1.54
N ILE A 76 -16.82 -11.58 -0.95
CA ILE A 76 -15.56 -11.46 -1.68
C ILE A 76 -14.75 -12.72 -1.39
N THR A 77 -14.25 -13.37 -2.44
CA THR A 77 -13.35 -14.52 -2.30
C THR A 77 -12.01 -14.24 -2.93
N TYR A 78 -10.97 -14.81 -2.34
CA TYR A 78 -9.58 -14.61 -2.75
C TYR A 78 -8.89 -15.94 -3.01
N VAL A 79 -8.00 -15.94 -4.00
CA VAL A 79 -7.09 -17.04 -4.27
C VAL A 79 -5.68 -16.50 -4.19
N TYR A 80 -4.81 -17.23 -3.47
CA TYR A 80 -3.41 -16.91 -3.28
C TYR A 80 -2.54 -18.06 -3.76
N ASP A 81 -1.30 -17.77 -4.10
CA ASP A 81 -0.28 -18.80 -4.21
C ASP A 81 0.25 -19.22 -2.82
N ALA A 82 1.16 -20.20 -2.80
CA ALA A 82 1.74 -20.72 -1.56
C ALA A 82 2.64 -19.70 -0.82
N THR A 83 3.03 -18.60 -1.47
CA THR A 83 3.82 -17.52 -0.85
C THR A 83 2.94 -16.43 -0.22
N GLY A 84 1.62 -16.50 -0.44
CA GLY A 84 0.67 -15.49 0.00
C GLY A 84 0.42 -14.38 -1.02
N GLN A 85 0.96 -14.50 -2.24
CA GLN A 85 0.67 -13.54 -3.30
C GLN A 85 -0.75 -13.77 -3.83
N LYS A 86 -1.56 -12.72 -3.82
CA LYS A 86 -2.93 -12.74 -4.37
C LYS A 86 -2.89 -12.95 -5.88
N LEU A 87 -3.63 -13.96 -6.35
CA LEU A 87 -3.79 -14.34 -7.77
C LEU A 87 -5.16 -13.96 -8.33
N ARG A 88 -6.21 -14.01 -7.50
CA ARG A 88 -7.59 -13.69 -7.91
C ARG A 88 -8.40 -13.09 -6.78
N LYS A 89 -9.29 -12.16 -7.14
CA LYS A 89 -10.37 -11.64 -6.32
C LYS A 89 -11.68 -11.85 -7.07
N THR A 90 -12.69 -12.37 -6.41
CA THR A 90 -14.04 -12.51 -6.97
C THR A 90 -15.01 -11.80 -6.05
N VAL A 91 -15.68 -10.77 -6.58
CA VAL A 91 -16.71 -10.00 -5.86
C VAL A 91 -18.07 -10.47 -6.36
N THR A 92 -18.90 -10.96 -5.45
CA THR A 92 -20.28 -11.35 -5.74
C THR A 92 -21.22 -10.37 -5.04
N GLU A 93 -21.89 -9.55 -5.84
CA GLU A 93 -22.93 -8.62 -5.40
C GLU A 93 -24.28 -9.09 -5.91
N ASN A 94 -25.14 -9.55 -5.00
CA ASN A 94 -26.39 -10.26 -5.31
C ASN A 94 -26.12 -11.45 -6.24
N THR A 95 -26.50 -11.35 -7.51
CA THR A 95 -26.28 -12.39 -8.54
C THR A 95 -25.14 -12.06 -9.50
N THR A 96 -24.57 -10.85 -9.41
CA THR A 96 -23.49 -10.39 -10.31
C THR A 96 -22.15 -10.76 -9.72
N THR A 97 -21.28 -11.35 -10.55
CA THR A 97 -19.92 -11.71 -10.16
C THR A 97 -18.89 -10.98 -11.02
N THR A 98 -17.98 -10.25 -10.38
CA THR A 98 -16.84 -9.61 -11.02
C THR A 98 -15.56 -10.34 -10.61
N ILE A 99 -14.81 -10.84 -11.58
CA ILE A 99 -13.54 -11.54 -11.37
C ILE A 99 -12.39 -10.61 -11.76
N THR A 100 -11.47 -10.38 -10.83
CA THR A 100 -10.20 -9.70 -11.04
C THR A 100 -9.06 -10.70 -10.89
N ASP A 101 -8.26 -10.88 -11.95
CA ASP A 101 -7.05 -11.68 -11.94
C ASP A 101 -5.80 -10.80 -11.83
N TYR A 102 -4.80 -11.29 -11.10
CA TYR A 102 -3.56 -10.58 -10.79
C TYR A 102 -2.35 -11.37 -11.28
N LEU A 103 -1.44 -10.70 -11.99
CA LEU A 103 -0.19 -11.30 -12.45
C LEU A 103 0.93 -10.27 -12.44
N ALA A 104 1.82 -10.32 -11.45
CA ALA A 104 2.99 -9.42 -11.36
C ALA A 104 2.66 -7.93 -11.59
N GLY A 105 1.56 -7.45 -10.97
CA GLY A 105 1.06 -6.08 -11.11
C GLY A 105 0.11 -5.85 -12.29
N PHE A 106 0.05 -6.76 -13.27
CA PHE A 106 -0.99 -6.74 -14.30
C PHE A 106 -2.32 -7.11 -13.66
N GLN A 107 -3.37 -6.35 -13.99
CA GLN A 107 -4.73 -6.63 -13.54
C GLN A 107 -5.65 -6.87 -14.73
N TYR A 108 -6.46 -7.92 -14.62
CA TYR A 108 -7.43 -8.32 -15.63
C TYR A 108 -8.81 -8.35 -15.01
N ILE A 109 -9.84 -7.88 -15.72
CA ILE A 109 -11.24 -8.04 -15.33
C ILE A 109 -11.93 -8.84 -16.43
N GLY A 110 -12.55 -9.97 -16.06
CA GLY A 110 -13.20 -10.87 -17.02
C GLY A 110 -12.25 -11.39 -18.11
N GLY A 111 -10.97 -11.58 -17.79
CA GLY A 111 -9.93 -12.00 -18.73
C GLY A 111 -9.37 -10.88 -19.64
N ILE A 112 -9.88 -9.66 -19.54
CA ILE A 112 -9.40 -8.50 -20.32
C ILE A 112 -8.43 -7.69 -19.46
N LEU A 113 -7.21 -7.48 -19.98
CA LEU A 113 -6.21 -6.62 -19.34
C LEU A 113 -6.78 -5.22 -19.13
N GLN A 114 -6.68 -4.70 -17.91
CA GLN A 114 -7.11 -3.35 -17.55
C GLN A 114 -5.93 -2.39 -17.54
N PHE A 115 -4.86 -2.76 -16.82
CA PHE A 115 -3.63 -1.98 -16.76
C PHE A 115 -2.45 -2.82 -16.27
N PHE A 116 -1.26 -2.24 -16.38
CA PHE A 116 -0.04 -2.72 -15.73
C PHE A 116 0.84 -1.55 -15.27
N PRO A 117 1.59 -1.70 -14.16
CA PRO A 117 2.39 -0.62 -13.59
C PRO A 117 3.65 -0.33 -14.39
N THR A 118 4.15 0.89 -14.23
CA THR A 118 5.46 1.34 -14.72
C THR A 118 6.19 2.08 -13.59
N SER A 119 7.47 2.43 -13.79
CA SER A 119 8.24 3.19 -12.80
C SER A 119 7.64 4.56 -12.47
N GLU A 120 7.00 5.19 -13.46
CA GLU A 120 6.47 6.56 -13.37
C GLU A 120 4.94 6.60 -13.28
N GLY A 121 4.27 5.44 -13.23
CA GLY A 121 2.82 5.37 -13.18
C GLY A 121 2.28 4.01 -13.62
N HIS A 122 1.44 4.01 -14.66
CA HIS A 122 0.90 2.79 -15.24
C HIS A 122 0.52 2.99 -16.70
N VAL A 123 0.35 1.88 -17.41
CA VAL A 123 -0.26 1.84 -18.74
C VAL A 123 -1.66 1.26 -18.59
N GLN A 124 -2.66 2.01 -19.02
CA GLN A 124 -4.03 1.57 -19.11
C GLN A 124 -4.30 0.98 -20.51
N ASN A 125 -5.04 -0.13 -20.55
CA ASN A 125 -5.56 -0.70 -21.78
C ASN A 125 -6.99 -0.20 -22.03
N THR A 126 -7.25 0.24 -23.26
CA THR A 126 -8.59 0.57 -23.74
C THR A 126 -8.87 -0.23 -25.01
N VAL A 127 -9.96 -1.00 -25.02
CA VAL A 127 -10.34 -1.80 -26.19
C VAL A 127 -11.20 -0.96 -27.14
N VAL A 128 -10.71 -0.75 -28.36
CA VAL A 128 -11.42 -0.04 -29.44
C VAL A 128 -11.61 -1.00 -30.61
N ASN A 129 -12.85 -1.24 -31.01
CA ASN A 129 -13.19 -2.17 -32.10
C ASN A 129 -12.55 -3.57 -31.95
N GLY A 130 -12.44 -4.07 -30.72
CA GLY A 130 -11.82 -5.37 -30.42
C GLY A 130 -10.29 -5.37 -30.38
N VAL A 131 -9.64 -4.21 -30.57
CA VAL A 131 -8.19 -4.05 -30.52
C VAL A 131 -7.78 -3.34 -29.22
N SER A 132 -6.80 -3.89 -28.52
CA SER A 132 -6.21 -3.27 -27.33
C SER A 132 -5.31 -2.10 -27.71
N THR A 133 -5.58 -0.94 -27.12
CA THR A 133 -4.75 0.26 -27.24
C THR A 133 -4.24 0.66 -25.87
N TYR A 134 -2.95 1.00 -25.81
CA TYR A 134 -2.24 1.25 -24.57
C TYR A 134 -1.98 2.73 -24.38
N ASN A 135 -2.47 3.28 -23.26
CA ASN A 135 -2.35 4.69 -22.93
C ASN A 135 -1.60 4.85 -21.60
N TYR A 136 -0.54 5.66 -21.62
CA TYR A 136 0.30 5.87 -20.45
C TYR A 136 -0.32 6.91 -19.51
N VAL A 137 -0.31 6.63 -18.21
CA VAL A 137 -0.72 7.53 -17.15
C VAL A 137 0.47 7.75 -16.22
N PHE A 138 0.91 9.00 -16.11
CA PHE A 138 1.98 9.39 -15.20
C PHE A 138 1.41 9.67 -13.81
N THR A 139 2.19 9.38 -12.78
CA THR A 139 1.79 9.51 -11.37
C THR A 139 2.87 10.26 -10.60
N PHE A 140 2.48 11.37 -9.97
CA PHE A 140 3.25 12.05 -8.97
C PHE A 140 2.96 11.49 -7.58
N LYS A 141 4.03 11.08 -6.88
CA LYS A 141 3.98 10.50 -5.53
C LYS A 141 4.55 11.48 -4.51
N ASP A 142 4.08 11.41 -3.27
CA ASP A 142 4.72 12.13 -2.15
C ASP A 142 5.93 11.39 -1.58
N ASN A 143 6.51 11.93 -0.51
CA ASN A 143 7.73 11.43 0.13
C ASN A 143 7.63 10.02 0.73
N ILE A 144 6.42 9.48 0.89
CA ILE A 144 6.19 8.12 1.38
C ILE A 144 5.48 7.24 0.34
N GLY A 145 5.41 7.70 -0.91
CA GLY A 145 4.91 6.93 -2.04
C GLY A 145 3.39 7.00 -2.24
N ASN A 146 2.66 7.88 -1.56
CA ASN A 146 1.24 8.06 -1.82
C ASN A 146 1.02 8.74 -3.16
N LYS A 147 0.09 8.26 -3.97
CA LYS A 147 -0.23 8.87 -5.27
C LYS A 147 -1.07 10.11 -5.05
N ARG A 148 -0.51 11.27 -5.38
CA ARG A 148 -1.14 12.59 -5.18
C ARG A 148 -1.80 13.12 -6.44
N LEU A 149 -1.14 12.98 -7.58
CA LEU A 149 -1.65 13.48 -8.86
C LEU A 149 -1.33 12.47 -9.95
N SER A 150 -2.27 12.25 -10.87
CA SER A 150 -1.99 11.53 -12.11
C SER A 150 -2.53 12.30 -13.31
N TYR A 151 -1.86 12.13 -14.44
CA TYR A 151 -2.20 12.82 -15.69
C TYR A 151 -1.92 11.94 -16.90
N GLY A 152 -2.70 12.17 -17.95
CA GLY A 152 -2.64 11.42 -19.21
C GLY A 152 -2.85 12.36 -20.39
N MET A 153 -2.27 12.01 -21.52
CA MET A 153 -2.49 12.72 -22.78
C MET A 153 -3.80 12.24 -23.40
N ASP A 154 -4.77 13.12 -23.61
CA ASP A 154 -6.00 12.80 -24.34
C ASP A 154 -5.67 12.70 -25.84
N PRO A 155 -5.79 11.53 -26.47
CA PRO A 155 -5.41 11.39 -27.88
C PRO A 155 -6.42 12.04 -28.84
N SER A 156 -7.69 12.20 -28.43
CA SER A 156 -8.73 12.84 -29.24
C SER A 156 -8.56 14.35 -29.33
N GLU A 157 -8.13 14.99 -28.23
CA GLU A 157 -7.93 16.44 -28.14
C GLU A 157 -6.46 16.85 -28.26
N ASN A 158 -5.53 15.91 -28.12
CA ASN A 158 -4.09 16.14 -28.03
C ASN A 158 -3.71 17.14 -26.91
N VAL A 159 -4.33 16.98 -25.74
CA VAL A 159 -4.13 17.83 -24.55
C VAL A 159 -3.86 16.98 -23.32
N LEU A 160 -2.94 17.43 -22.47
CA LEU A 160 -2.68 16.81 -21.16
C LEU A 160 -3.86 17.07 -20.21
N LYS A 161 -4.42 16.02 -19.63
CA LYS A 161 -5.52 16.11 -18.66
C LYS A 161 -5.11 15.50 -17.33
N ILE A 162 -5.53 16.14 -16.25
CA ILE A 162 -5.54 15.54 -14.92
C ILE A 162 -6.49 14.35 -14.96
N MET A 163 -5.98 13.19 -14.55
CA MET A 163 -6.69 11.92 -14.45
C MET A 163 -7.24 11.75 -13.04
N GLU A 164 -6.40 11.98 -12.03
CA GLU A 164 -6.77 11.83 -10.64
C GLU A 164 -5.99 12.80 -9.75
N ASP A 165 -6.65 13.40 -8.77
CA ASP A 165 -6.03 14.18 -7.70
C ASP A 165 -6.47 13.59 -6.35
N ASN A 166 -5.53 13.48 -5.41
CA ASN A 166 -5.72 12.81 -4.14
C ASN A 166 -4.98 13.52 -2.99
N ALA A 167 -5.70 13.76 -1.90
CA ALA A 167 -5.11 14.09 -0.60
C ALA A 167 -5.50 13.04 0.45
N TYR A 168 -4.56 12.71 1.33
CA TYR A 168 -4.74 11.72 2.39
C TYR A 168 -4.50 12.33 3.76
N TYR A 169 -5.34 11.92 4.71
CA TYR A 169 -5.04 12.01 6.13
C TYR A 169 -3.81 11.16 6.45
N PRO A 170 -3.10 11.40 7.57
CA PRO A 170 -1.86 10.71 7.89
C PRO A 170 -1.96 9.18 7.83
N PHE A 171 -3.08 8.60 8.30
CA PHE A 171 -3.34 7.16 8.30
C PHE A 171 -3.93 6.62 6.99
N GLY A 172 -3.92 7.40 5.91
CA GLY A 172 -4.21 6.93 4.56
C GLY A 172 -5.66 6.98 4.12
N MET A 173 -6.56 7.46 4.98
CA MET A 173 -7.91 7.80 4.54
C MET A 173 -7.85 8.99 3.59
N ARG A 174 -8.55 8.92 2.45
CA ARG A 174 -8.60 10.02 1.49
C ARG A 174 -9.48 11.15 2.04
N HIS A 175 -9.08 12.40 1.83
CA HIS A 175 -9.90 13.54 2.21
C HIS A 175 -11.18 13.61 1.36
N THR A 176 -12.27 14.04 1.97
CA THR A 176 -13.55 14.37 1.33
C THR A 176 -13.68 15.89 1.11
N GLY A 177 -14.67 16.32 0.35
CA GLY A 177 -15.05 17.73 0.24
C GLY A 177 -14.29 18.60 -0.78
N TYR A 178 -13.34 18.04 -1.53
CA TYR A 178 -12.72 18.73 -2.67
C TYR A 178 -13.47 18.42 -3.98
N ASN A 179 -13.34 19.32 -4.97
CA ASN A 179 -13.76 19.07 -6.35
C ASN A 179 -12.77 18.13 -7.04
N TRP A 180 -12.74 16.87 -6.58
CA TRP A 180 -11.85 15.85 -7.08
C TRP A 180 -12.13 15.56 -8.56
N THR A 181 -11.05 15.43 -9.33
CA THR A 181 -11.13 14.96 -10.72
C THR A 181 -10.83 13.48 -10.73
N TYR A 182 -11.76 12.68 -11.29
CA TYR A 182 -11.52 11.28 -11.62
C TYR A 182 -11.84 11.09 -13.10
N ARG A 183 -10.83 10.67 -13.87
CA ARG A 183 -10.95 10.38 -15.30
C ARG A 183 -10.16 9.13 -15.64
N THR A 184 -10.57 8.52 -16.74
CA THR A 184 -9.98 7.30 -17.27
C THR A 184 -10.00 7.34 -18.79
N TYR A 185 -9.10 6.61 -19.45
CA TYR A 185 -9.21 6.39 -20.87
C TYR A 185 -10.43 5.52 -21.17
N GLN A 186 -11.24 5.95 -22.14
CA GLN A 186 -12.46 5.24 -22.52
C GLN A 186 -12.58 5.23 -24.04
N ASN A 187 -13.16 4.14 -24.55
CA ASN A 187 -13.65 4.10 -25.92
C ASN A 187 -14.95 4.91 -26.01
N TYR A 188 -14.95 5.95 -26.83
CA TYR A 188 -16.12 6.76 -27.13
C TYR A 188 -16.22 6.99 -28.63
N LEU A 189 -17.33 6.58 -29.24
CA LEU A 189 -17.54 6.68 -30.70
C LEU A 189 -16.38 6.09 -31.52
N ASN A 190 -15.82 4.97 -31.07
CA ASN A 190 -14.68 4.28 -31.70
C ASN A 190 -13.36 5.06 -31.69
N ASP A 191 -13.23 6.04 -30.80
CA ASP A 191 -11.99 6.77 -30.52
C ASP A 191 -11.67 6.72 -29.02
N ILE A 192 -10.44 7.03 -28.65
CA ILE A 192 -10.00 7.07 -27.26
C ILE A 192 -10.07 8.50 -26.75
N THR A 193 -10.71 8.68 -25.61
CA THR A 193 -10.82 9.99 -24.95
C THR A 193 -10.69 9.82 -23.45
N ILE A 194 -10.31 10.88 -22.75
CA ILE A 194 -10.26 10.89 -21.29
C ILE A 194 -11.56 11.48 -20.76
N LYS A 195 -12.33 10.66 -20.04
CA LYS A 195 -13.64 11.03 -19.49
C LYS A 195 -13.79 10.62 -18.04
N THR A 196 -14.69 11.30 -17.34
CA THR A 196 -15.14 10.88 -16.00
C THR A 196 -15.82 9.52 -16.10
N PRO A 197 -15.49 8.55 -15.23
CA PRO A 197 -16.16 7.24 -15.20
C PRO A 197 -17.67 7.40 -15.03
N THR A 198 -18.45 6.73 -15.88
CA THR A 198 -19.92 6.74 -15.82
C THR A 198 -20.49 5.63 -14.92
N SER A 199 -19.68 4.72 -14.39
CA SER A 199 -20.08 3.63 -13.49
C SER A 199 -18.89 3.13 -12.64
N TYR A 200 -19.19 2.64 -11.44
CA TYR A 200 -18.30 2.30 -10.28
C TYR A 200 -17.84 3.49 -9.43
N GLY A 201 -18.57 3.79 -8.36
CA GLY A 201 -18.07 4.44 -7.15
C GLY A 201 -17.41 5.82 -7.25
N GLY A 202 -17.33 6.42 -8.43
CA GLY A 202 -16.56 7.64 -8.68
C GLY A 202 -15.03 7.43 -8.80
N ASP A 203 -14.52 6.26 -8.41
CA ASP A 203 -13.09 5.95 -8.44
C ASP A 203 -12.71 5.19 -9.72
N GLY A 204 -11.66 5.66 -10.40
CA GLY A 204 -11.19 5.09 -11.66
C GLY A 204 -10.70 3.64 -11.55
N ILE A 205 -10.45 2.99 -12.70
CA ILE A 205 -10.04 1.58 -12.77
C ILE A 205 -8.75 1.25 -12.00
N TYR A 206 -7.89 2.25 -11.80
CA TYR A 206 -6.60 2.09 -11.13
C TYR A 206 -6.72 2.42 -9.65
N LEU A 207 -7.02 1.39 -8.84
CA LEU A 207 -7.34 1.54 -7.41
C LEU A 207 -6.12 1.51 -6.48
N TYR A 208 -4.91 1.63 -6.99
CA TYR A 208 -3.71 1.67 -6.14
C TYR A 208 -3.47 3.09 -5.65
N LYS A 209 -3.71 3.40 -4.37
CA LYS A 209 -3.75 4.78 -3.83
C LYS A 209 -2.64 5.06 -2.81
N TYR A 210 -2.96 4.98 -1.52
CA TYR A 210 -2.03 5.22 -0.40
C TYR A 210 -0.91 4.17 -0.36
N ASN A 211 0.34 4.63 -0.21
CA ASN A 211 1.57 3.85 -0.34
C ASN A 211 1.62 2.91 -1.57
N GLY A 212 0.90 3.25 -2.64
CA GLY A 212 0.77 2.43 -3.83
C GLY A 212 0.05 1.10 -3.61
N LYS A 213 -0.74 0.95 -2.53
CA LYS A 213 -1.54 -0.24 -2.20
C LYS A 213 -2.91 -0.21 -2.82
N GLU A 214 -3.42 -1.38 -3.19
CA GLU A 214 -4.76 -1.52 -3.76
C GLU A 214 -5.80 -1.17 -2.70
N TYR A 215 -6.63 -0.18 -3.01
CA TYR A 215 -7.80 0.17 -2.22
C TYR A 215 -9.00 -0.65 -2.68
N GLN A 216 -9.50 -1.50 -1.80
CA GLN A 216 -10.65 -2.37 -2.02
C GLN A 216 -11.89 -1.67 -1.49
N GLN A 217 -12.57 -0.95 -2.37
CA GLN A 217 -13.78 -0.17 -2.06
C GLN A 217 -15.08 -0.94 -2.26
N GLU A 218 -15.02 -2.06 -2.99
CA GLU A 218 -16.18 -2.92 -3.27
C GLU A 218 -16.93 -3.29 -1.98
N LEU A 219 -18.26 -3.34 -2.06
CA LEU A 219 -19.15 -3.73 -0.96
C LEU A 219 -18.92 -2.92 0.33
N ASN A 220 -18.41 -1.68 0.22
CA ASN A 220 -18.03 -0.82 1.34
C ASN A 220 -16.91 -1.39 2.23
N LEU A 221 -16.09 -2.31 1.71
CA LEU A 221 -14.97 -2.88 2.45
C LEU A 221 -13.98 -1.79 2.89
N ASN A 222 -13.60 -0.90 1.97
CA ASN A 222 -12.78 0.28 2.22
C ASN A 222 -11.44 -0.03 2.93
N LEU A 223 -10.75 -1.08 2.47
CA LEU A 223 -9.47 -1.53 3.03
C LEU A 223 -8.33 -1.42 2.02
N TYR A 224 -7.11 -1.22 2.51
CA TYR A 224 -5.91 -1.38 1.69
C TYR A 224 -5.35 -2.79 1.80
N ASP A 225 -4.99 -3.37 0.67
CA ASP A 225 -4.28 -4.63 0.59
C ASP A 225 -2.77 -4.40 0.63
N TYR A 226 -2.14 -4.77 1.74
CA TYR A 226 -0.70 -4.65 1.91
C TYR A 226 0.06 -5.92 1.51
N GLY A 227 -0.63 -7.02 1.19
CA GLY A 227 -0.04 -8.32 0.90
C GLY A 227 -0.23 -9.27 2.08
N ALA A 228 0.56 -9.11 3.14
CA ALA A 228 0.48 -9.99 4.31
C ALA A 228 -0.71 -9.70 5.23
N ARG A 229 -1.25 -8.48 5.17
CA ARG A 229 -2.36 -8.02 6.00
C ARG A 229 -3.24 -7.04 5.24
N ASN A 230 -4.51 -6.94 5.66
CA ASN A 230 -5.41 -5.89 5.21
C ASN A 230 -5.46 -4.77 6.24
N TYR A 231 -5.38 -3.54 5.76
CA TYR A 231 -5.29 -2.32 6.57
C TYR A 231 -6.55 -1.49 6.45
N ASP A 232 -7.13 -1.11 7.58
CA ASP A 232 -8.24 -0.18 7.64
C ASP A 232 -7.73 1.25 7.89
N PRO A 233 -7.82 2.16 6.90
CA PRO A 233 -7.38 3.53 7.05
C PRO A 233 -8.28 4.39 7.94
N ALA A 234 -9.55 4.01 8.17
CA ALA A 234 -10.49 4.78 8.97
C ALA A 234 -10.18 4.66 10.48
N ILE A 235 -9.68 3.51 10.92
CA ILE A 235 -9.25 3.26 12.31
C ILE A 235 -7.73 3.19 12.47
N GLY A 236 -6.97 3.17 11.38
CA GLY A 236 -5.51 3.18 11.37
C GLY A 236 -4.86 1.87 11.83
N ARG A 237 -5.46 0.71 11.52
CA ARG A 237 -5.06 -0.59 12.06
C ARG A 237 -5.16 -1.73 11.03
N PHE A 238 -4.35 -2.77 11.23
CA PHE A 238 -4.49 -4.02 10.48
C PHE A 238 -5.59 -4.91 11.06
N MET A 239 -6.18 -5.77 10.21
CA MET A 239 -7.21 -6.74 10.61
C MET A 239 -6.64 -8.00 11.29
N ASN A 240 -5.33 -8.23 11.17
CA ASN A 240 -4.66 -9.45 11.61
C ASN A 240 -3.40 -9.10 12.43
N VAL A 241 -3.01 -10.03 13.30
CA VAL A 241 -1.77 -9.95 14.08
C VAL A 241 -0.56 -9.94 13.15
N ASP A 242 0.41 -9.07 13.41
CA ASP A 242 1.70 -9.07 12.72
C ASP A 242 2.44 -10.41 12.91
N ALA A 243 2.80 -11.07 11.80
CA ALA A 243 3.59 -12.30 11.84
C ALA A 243 5.00 -12.09 12.42
N LEU A 244 5.48 -10.83 12.46
CA LEU A 244 6.76 -10.42 13.03
C LEU A 244 6.58 -9.53 14.28
N ALA A 245 5.45 -9.65 14.99
CA ALA A 245 5.14 -8.83 16.17
C ALA A 245 6.26 -8.82 17.22
N GLU A 246 7.03 -9.91 17.35
CA GLU A 246 8.15 -10.04 18.28
C GLU A 246 9.33 -9.12 18.00
N LYS A 247 9.45 -8.62 16.76
CA LYS A 247 10.43 -7.58 16.39
C LYS A 247 10.03 -6.19 16.89
N SER A 248 8.74 -5.98 17.14
CA SER A 248 8.16 -4.68 17.53
C SER A 248 7.40 -4.77 18.85
N ARG A 249 8.04 -5.33 19.90
CA ARG A 249 7.40 -5.62 21.21
C ARG A 249 6.79 -4.42 21.93
N ARG A 250 7.16 -3.19 21.54
CA ARG A 250 6.65 -1.94 22.12
C ARG A 250 5.32 -1.49 21.52
N TYR A 251 4.91 -2.07 20.39
CA TYR A 251 3.73 -1.68 19.65
C TYR A 251 2.70 -2.81 19.66
N SER A 252 1.43 -2.44 19.46
CA SER A 252 0.36 -3.42 19.24
C SER A 252 0.68 -4.24 17.98
N PRO A 253 0.42 -5.56 17.96
CA PRO A 253 0.53 -6.37 16.75
C PRO A 253 -0.40 -5.95 15.60
N TYR A 254 -1.35 -5.05 15.86
CA TYR A 254 -2.28 -4.49 14.86
C TYR A 254 -1.90 -3.06 14.43
N ALA A 255 -0.82 -2.48 14.98
CA ALA A 255 -0.45 -1.10 14.73
C ALA A 255 0.07 -0.91 13.30
N TYR A 256 -0.28 0.21 12.69
CA TYR A 256 0.29 0.64 11.42
C TYR A 256 1.41 1.66 11.64
N ALA A 257 2.51 1.50 10.90
CA ALA A 257 3.60 2.47 10.79
C ALA A 257 4.12 3.01 12.14
N MET A 258 4.16 2.18 13.18
CA MET A 258 4.56 2.58 14.55
C MET A 258 3.82 3.84 15.07
N ASN A 259 2.57 4.05 14.63
CA ASN A 259 1.75 5.24 14.89
C ASN A 259 2.35 6.57 14.39
N ASN A 260 3.30 6.52 13.47
CA ASN A 260 3.85 7.71 12.80
C ASN A 260 3.90 7.51 11.28
N PRO A 261 2.73 7.47 10.62
CA PRO A 261 2.61 7.22 9.18
C PRO A 261 3.05 8.41 8.31
N ALA A 262 3.43 9.54 8.90
CA ALA A 262 4.05 10.64 8.18
C ALA A 262 5.52 10.33 7.82
N TYR A 263 6.16 9.44 8.57
CA TYR A 263 7.56 9.07 8.39
C TYR A 263 7.76 7.60 8.06
N PHE A 264 6.98 6.71 8.67
CA PHE A 264 7.08 5.28 8.47
C PHE A 264 5.98 4.75 7.56
N ILE A 265 6.28 3.63 6.88
CA ILE A 265 5.32 2.85 6.12
C ILE A 265 5.50 1.38 6.45
N ASP A 266 4.48 0.56 6.21
CA ASP A 266 4.63 -0.90 6.18
C ASP A 266 4.56 -1.36 4.71
N PRO A 267 5.65 -1.81 4.08
CA PRO A 267 5.63 -2.02 2.64
C PRO A 267 4.97 -3.30 2.18
N ASP A 268 4.85 -4.31 3.03
CA ASP A 268 4.29 -5.63 2.69
C ASP A 268 3.28 -6.14 3.73
N GLY A 269 3.02 -5.32 4.75
CA GLY A 269 2.18 -5.70 5.87
C GLY A 269 2.90 -6.62 6.85
N MET A 270 4.24 -6.72 6.83
CA MET A 270 4.98 -7.53 7.80
C MET A 270 5.95 -6.70 8.66
N GLN A 271 6.44 -5.58 8.15
CA GLN A 271 7.43 -4.80 8.90
C GLN A 271 7.40 -3.32 8.53
N THR A 272 7.20 -2.50 9.56
CA THR A 272 7.34 -1.05 9.43
C THR A 272 8.80 -0.65 9.12
N VAL A 273 8.97 0.24 8.14
CA VAL A 273 10.25 0.86 7.74
C VAL A 273 10.08 2.35 7.54
N ALA A 274 11.19 3.10 7.46
CA ALA A 274 11.13 4.51 7.07
C ALA A 274 10.62 4.62 5.62
N GLY A 275 9.63 5.49 5.40
CA GLY A 275 8.94 5.70 4.13
C GLY A 275 9.80 6.38 3.06
N SER A 276 10.91 7.00 3.46
CA SER A 276 11.91 7.54 2.56
C SER A 276 13.32 7.07 2.92
N GLY A 277 14.19 7.14 1.91
CA GLY A 277 15.63 7.03 2.08
C GLY A 277 16.18 5.62 1.99
N ASN A 278 17.47 5.61 1.68
CA ASN A 278 18.31 4.44 1.67
C ASN A 278 18.29 3.72 3.02
N ASP A 279 18.65 2.43 3.03
CA ASP A 279 18.96 1.75 4.28
C ASP A 279 20.23 2.32 4.94
N SER A 280 20.61 1.76 6.08
CA SER A 280 21.81 2.17 6.82
C SER A 280 23.10 2.04 6.00
N HIS A 281 23.05 1.38 4.84
CA HIS A 281 24.17 1.12 3.94
C HIS A 281 24.01 1.85 2.60
N GLY A 282 23.13 2.87 2.51
CA GLY A 282 22.99 3.67 1.28
C GLY A 282 22.24 2.98 0.15
N ARG A 283 21.61 1.81 0.37
CA ARG A 283 20.87 1.07 -0.66
C ARG A 283 19.42 1.49 -0.74
N GLU A 284 18.88 1.64 -1.95
CA GLU A 284 17.47 1.95 -2.16
C GLU A 284 16.58 0.86 -1.52
N LYS A 285 15.65 1.29 -0.67
CA LYS A 285 14.70 0.38 0.00
C LYS A 285 13.58 -0.08 -0.94
N TYR A 286 13.44 0.54 -2.10
CA TYR A 286 12.37 0.29 -3.06
C TYR A 286 12.99 0.05 -4.43
N ASP A 287 12.41 -0.85 -5.22
CA ASP A 287 12.83 -1.11 -6.58
C ASP A 287 12.35 0.01 -7.53
N LYS A 288 12.72 -0.12 -8.81
CA LYS A 288 12.30 0.82 -9.87
C LYS A 288 10.79 0.92 -10.06
N PHE A 289 10.00 0.01 -9.49
CA PHE A 289 8.54 0.01 -9.52
C PHE A 289 7.93 0.59 -8.23
N GLY A 290 8.78 0.98 -7.27
CA GLY A 290 8.37 1.47 -5.96
C GLY A 290 7.91 0.35 -5.01
N LEU A 291 8.19 -0.91 -5.34
CA LEU A 291 7.94 -2.03 -4.45
C LEU A 291 9.11 -2.15 -3.48
N TYR A 292 8.83 -2.38 -2.20
CA TYR A 292 9.90 -2.54 -1.23
C TYR A 292 10.72 -3.79 -1.49
N VAL A 293 12.02 -3.62 -1.41
CA VAL A 293 12.99 -4.70 -1.56
C VAL A 293 13.43 -5.11 -0.15
N PRO A 294 13.18 -6.36 0.27
CA PRO A 294 13.71 -6.88 1.53
C PRO A 294 15.23 -6.73 1.59
N GLU A 295 15.79 -6.55 2.77
CA GLU A 295 17.23 -6.26 2.93
C GLU A 295 18.15 -7.32 2.30
N ARG A 296 17.72 -8.59 2.32
CA ARG A 296 18.40 -9.73 1.67
C ARG A 296 18.43 -9.67 0.14
N ASP A 297 17.49 -8.93 -0.45
CA ASP A 297 17.26 -8.83 -1.88
C ASP A 297 17.73 -7.46 -2.43
N ARG A 298 18.13 -6.53 -1.55
CA ARG A 298 18.76 -5.26 -1.92
C ARG A 298 20.16 -5.56 -2.48
N GLY A 299 20.55 -4.83 -3.52
CA GLY A 299 21.84 -4.99 -4.20
C GLY A 299 23.05 -5.04 -3.26
N SER A 300 24.20 -5.44 -3.80
CA SER A 300 25.44 -5.58 -3.04
C SER A 300 25.80 -4.28 -2.30
N ILE A 301 26.15 -4.40 -1.02
CA ILE A 301 26.67 -3.31 -0.19
C ILE A 301 27.92 -2.73 -0.87
N ASP A 302 28.03 -1.42 -0.95
CA ASP A 302 29.25 -0.76 -1.41
C ASP A 302 30.31 -0.79 -0.29
N ILE A 303 30.97 -1.94 -0.19
CA ILE A 303 32.01 -2.20 0.81
C ILE A 303 33.15 -1.17 0.71
N ALA A 304 33.41 -0.62 -0.47
CA ALA A 304 34.47 0.38 -0.65
C ALA A 304 34.13 1.70 0.05
N GLY A 305 32.90 2.18 -0.13
CA GLY A 305 32.41 3.39 0.54
C GLY A 305 32.37 3.24 2.08
N GLU A 306 31.95 2.09 2.59
CA GLU A 306 31.94 1.85 4.05
C GLU A 306 33.34 1.81 4.66
N ILE A 307 34.33 1.29 3.94
CA ILE A 307 35.73 1.28 4.39
C ILE A 307 36.28 2.70 4.41
N GLU A 308 36.00 3.53 3.40
CA GLU A 308 36.42 4.94 3.39
C GLU A 308 35.80 5.75 4.54
N ASP A 309 34.50 5.60 4.80
CA ASP A 309 33.83 6.27 5.93
C ASP A 309 34.37 5.81 7.29
N PHE A 310 34.68 4.52 7.44
CA PHE A 310 35.29 3.97 8.65
C PHE A 310 36.71 4.53 8.87
N LEU A 311 37.52 4.62 7.81
CA LEU A 311 38.87 5.18 7.88
C LEU A 311 38.84 6.68 8.22
N ASN A 312 37.89 7.42 7.63
CA ASN A 312 37.71 8.84 7.89
C ASN A 312 37.26 9.11 9.35
N LYS A 313 36.31 8.33 9.89
CA LYS A 313 35.93 8.43 11.32
C LYS A 313 37.11 8.13 12.26
N LYS A 314 37.98 7.18 11.91
CA LYS A 314 39.20 6.89 12.69
C LYS A 314 40.24 7.99 12.63
N SER A 315 40.22 8.83 11.59
CA SER A 315 41.11 9.98 11.48
C SER A 315 40.67 11.14 12.39
N GLU A 316 39.36 11.31 12.61
CA GLU A 316 38.79 12.32 13.51
C GLU A 316 39.01 11.98 15.00
N ASP A 317 38.94 10.69 15.37
CA ASP A 317 39.23 10.22 16.75
C ASP A 317 40.71 10.30 17.14
N LYS A 318 41.63 10.58 16.20
CA LYS A 318 43.07 10.78 16.46
C LYS A 318 43.47 12.24 16.72
N GLY A 319 42.49 13.12 16.96
CA GLY A 319 42.70 14.52 17.32
C GLY A 319 43.36 14.80 18.68
N ASP A 320 43.87 13.78 19.39
CA ASP A 320 44.64 13.98 20.62
C ASP A 320 45.89 13.07 20.66
N SER A 321 46.95 13.50 19.97
CA SER A 321 48.32 13.57 20.50
C SER A 321 49.34 13.80 19.40
N ASN A 322 50.08 14.88 19.59
CA ASN A 322 51.24 15.27 18.81
C ASN A 322 52.36 14.20 18.94
N LYS A 323 52.74 13.50 17.86
CA LYS A 323 54.11 12.97 17.62
C LYS A 323 54.26 12.42 16.19
N GLY A 324 55.33 12.85 15.53
CA GLY A 324 55.55 12.75 14.10
C GLY A 324 55.65 11.35 13.49
N THR A 325 54.92 11.16 12.40
CA THR A 325 55.30 10.57 11.10
C THR A 325 54.17 10.97 10.13
N PRO A 326 54.39 11.20 8.82
CA PRO A 326 53.28 11.47 7.91
C PRO A 326 52.30 10.28 7.96
N PRO A 327 50.98 10.50 7.91
CA PRO A 327 50.04 9.38 7.79
C PRO A 327 50.28 8.68 6.45
N ASP A 328 50.48 7.36 6.49
CA ASP A 328 50.59 6.51 5.31
C ASP A 328 49.40 6.78 4.37
N GLU A 329 49.68 7.07 3.09
CA GLU A 329 48.65 7.40 2.11
C GLU A 329 47.97 6.09 1.66
N VAL A 330 46.71 5.89 2.08
CA VAL A 330 45.92 4.71 1.73
C VAL A 330 45.18 4.98 0.43
N ASN A 331 45.55 4.23 -0.61
CA ASN A 331 44.88 4.30 -1.91
C ASN A 331 43.97 3.08 -2.11
N VAL A 332 42.69 3.34 -2.36
CA VAL A 332 41.67 2.32 -2.66
C VAL A 332 41.41 2.30 -4.16
N ASN A 333 41.74 1.18 -4.82
CA ASN A 333 41.40 1.00 -6.24
C ASN A 333 40.01 0.36 -6.35
N THR A 334 39.01 1.18 -6.63
CA THR A 334 37.60 0.76 -6.73
C THR A 334 37.32 -0.22 -7.87
N LYS A 335 38.21 -0.31 -8.88
CA LYS A 335 38.08 -1.26 -9.99
C LYS A 335 38.62 -2.65 -9.68
N THR A 336 39.67 -2.76 -8.88
CA THR A 336 40.32 -4.04 -8.55
C THR A 336 40.00 -4.54 -7.15
N LYS A 337 39.39 -3.72 -6.28
CA LYS A 337 39.10 -4.03 -4.87
C LYS A 337 40.35 -4.32 -4.05
N GLU A 338 41.48 -3.71 -4.40
CA GLU A 338 42.73 -3.81 -3.65
C GLU A 338 42.98 -2.53 -2.84
N VAL A 339 43.45 -2.69 -1.61
CA VAL A 339 43.86 -1.59 -0.71
C VAL A 339 45.37 -1.62 -0.58
N THR A 340 46.02 -0.52 -0.92
CA THR A 340 47.49 -0.40 -0.80
C THR A 340 47.83 0.73 0.16
N ILE A 341 48.74 0.45 1.09
CA ILE A 341 49.23 1.42 2.07
C ILE A 341 50.63 1.83 1.63
N GLN A 342 50.81 3.09 1.20
CA GLN A 342 52.14 3.62 0.88
C GLN A 342 52.70 4.33 2.11
N LYS A 343 53.93 3.95 2.47
CA LYS A 343 54.71 4.51 3.58
C LYS A 343 55.42 5.80 3.20
#